data_AF-A0A6L5ZS11-F1
#
_entry.id   AF-A0A6L5ZS11-F1
#
_cell.length_a   1.000
_cell.length_b   1.000
_cell.length_c   1.000
_cell.angle_alpha   90.00
_cell.angle_beta   90.00
_cell.angle_gamma   90.00
#
_symmetry.space_group_name_H-M   'P 1'
#
loop_
_entity.id
_entity.type
_entity.pdbx_description
1 polymer ?
#
loop_
_entity_poly.entity_id
_entity_poly.type
_entity_poly.pdbx_seq_one_letter_code
_entity_poly.pdbx_strand_id
1 'polypeptide(L)'
;MANVSALAGTWTDRAQQLLSDLIKEQGTNISTAAQWCADSILKDGVVHLFGTGHSRIPIEEMFPRYGSYAGFNPMGELSTTFHTQVVGSNGQRQAMYIERVEGFAAEILKNWQFNKNDILMVFSVGGKTAVPIEMA
;
A
#
# COMPACT_ATOMS: atom_id res chain seq x y z
N MET A 1 27.91 -35.78 0.38
CA MET A 1 27.25 -34.50 0.01
C MET A 1 25.78 -34.65 0.33
N ALA A 2 25.22 -33.76 1.16
CA ALA A 2 23.81 -33.87 1.54
C ALA A 2 22.93 -33.73 0.29
N ASN A 3 21.99 -34.65 0.11
CA ASN A 3 21.08 -34.66 -1.02
C ASN A 3 20.08 -33.51 -0.82
N VAL A 4 20.30 -32.38 -1.50
CA VAL A 4 19.43 -31.21 -1.40
C VAL A 4 18.09 -31.55 -2.07
N SER A 5 16.98 -31.28 -1.37
CA SER A 5 15.62 -31.52 -1.89
C SER A 5 15.45 -30.89 -3.27
N ALA A 6 14.73 -31.58 -4.17
CA ALA A 6 14.34 -31.05 -5.48
C ALA A 6 13.51 -29.75 -5.40
N LEU A 7 12.97 -29.42 -4.21
CA LEU A 7 12.22 -28.18 -3.95
C LEU A 7 13.11 -27.03 -3.45
N ALA A 8 14.39 -27.29 -3.14
CA ALA A 8 15.28 -26.24 -2.69
C ALA A 8 15.52 -25.25 -3.83
N GLY A 9 15.38 -23.95 -3.55
CA GLY A 9 15.57 -22.88 -4.54
C GLY A 9 14.32 -22.53 -5.32
N THR A 10 13.31 -23.40 -5.42
CA THR A 10 12.12 -23.16 -6.26
C THR A 10 11.38 -21.86 -5.92
N TRP A 11 11.24 -21.52 -4.64
CA TRP A 11 10.61 -20.26 -4.22
C TRP A 11 11.45 -19.04 -4.64
N THR A 12 12.77 -19.12 -4.46
CA THR A 12 13.71 -18.05 -4.84
C THR A 12 13.71 -17.84 -6.35
N ASP A 13 13.77 -18.92 -7.14
CA ASP A 13 13.74 -18.85 -8.60
C ASP A 13 12.44 -18.21 -9.08
N ARG A 14 11.31 -18.59 -8.48
CA ARG A 14 10.01 -18.00 -8.83
C ARG A 14 9.94 -16.52 -8.45
N ALA A 15 10.49 -16.13 -7.30
CA ALA A 15 10.55 -14.74 -6.87
C ALA A 15 11.42 -13.89 -7.82
N GLN A 16 12.58 -14.40 -8.24
CA GLN A 16 13.44 -13.72 -9.23
C GLN A 16 12.74 -13.53 -10.57
N GLN A 17 12.00 -14.55 -11.02
CA GLN A 17 11.20 -14.45 -12.25
C GLN A 17 10.14 -13.35 -12.14
N LEU A 18 9.38 -13.32 -11.03
CA LEU A 18 8.37 -12.28 -10.81
C LEU A 18 8.96 -10.87 -10.79
N LEU A 19 10.16 -10.68 -10.24
CA LEU A 19 10.85 -9.38 -10.27
C LEU A 19 11.25 -8.99 -11.70
N SER A 20 11.70 -9.96 -12.49
CA SER A 20 12.08 -9.72 -13.89
C SER A 20 10.86 -9.35 -14.75
N ASP A 21 9.75 -10.07 -14.56
CA ASP A 21 8.48 -9.82 -15.24
C ASP A 21 7.91 -8.46 -14.83
N LEU A 22 7.96 -8.10 -13.55
CA LEU A 22 7.49 -6.80 -13.03
C LEU A 22 8.16 -5.62 -13.75
N ILE A 23 9.49 -5.62 -13.86
CA ILE A 23 10.21 -4.51 -14.51
C ILE A 23 9.87 -4.45 -15.99
N LYS A 24 9.79 -5.60 -16.67
CA LYS A 24 9.46 -5.68 -18.09
C LYS A 24 8.04 -5.19 -18.39
N GLU A 25 7.08 -5.56 -17.56
CA GLU A 25 5.65 -5.33 -17.82
C GLU A 25 5.12 -4.03 -17.21
N GLN A 26 5.67 -3.59 -16.08
CA GLN A 26 5.16 -2.44 -15.32
C GLN A 26 6.15 -1.28 -15.24
N GLY A 27 7.37 -1.40 -15.78
CA GLY A 27 8.40 -0.35 -15.68
C GLY A 27 7.97 1.02 -16.19
N THR A 28 7.20 1.07 -17.29
CA THR A 28 6.63 2.33 -17.81
C THR A 28 5.61 2.91 -16.85
N ASN A 29 4.67 2.10 -16.33
CA ASN A 29 3.64 2.54 -15.40
C ASN A 29 4.24 3.05 -14.08
N ILE A 30 5.26 2.35 -13.56
CA ILE A 30 6.00 2.77 -12.36
C ILE A 30 6.71 4.10 -12.60
N SER A 31 7.38 4.27 -13.74
CA SER A 31 8.02 5.54 -14.12
C SER A 31 7.02 6.69 -14.22
N THR A 32 5.84 6.43 -14.81
CA THR A 32 4.77 7.43 -14.90
C THR A 32 4.25 7.82 -13.52
N ALA A 33 3.97 6.86 -12.64
CA ALA A 33 3.54 7.13 -11.28
C ALA A 33 4.59 7.90 -10.48
N ALA A 34 5.88 7.57 -10.66
CA ALA A 34 7.00 8.30 -10.05
C ALA A 34 7.07 9.76 -10.53
N GLN A 35 6.84 10.01 -11.83
CA GLN A 35 6.81 11.37 -12.37
C GLN A 35 5.64 12.17 -11.78
N TRP A 36 4.44 11.58 -11.67
CA TRP A 36 3.31 12.25 -11.02
C TRP A 36 3.63 12.61 -9.58
N CYS A 37 4.21 11.68 -8.82
CA CYS A 37 4.64 11.93 -7.44
C CYS A 37 5.63 13.11 -7.35
N ALA A 38 6.64 13.13 -8.22
CA ALA A 38 7.63 14.21 -8.26
C ALA A 38 6.98 15.56 -8.63
N ASP A 39 6.10 15.58 -9.63
CA ASP A 39 5.40 16.80 -10.07
C ASP A 39 4.48 17.37 -8.99
N SER A 40 3.80 16.50 -8.24
CA SER A 40 2.96 16.87 -7.09
C SER A 40 3.80 17.57 -6.03
N ILE A 41 4.91 16.95 -5.61
CA ILE A 41 5.77 17.49 -4.56
C ILE A 41 6.45 18.80 -5.00
N LEU A 42 6.87 18.90 -6.27
CA LEU A 42 7.45 20.12 -6.83
C LEU A 42 6.46 21.30 -6.91
N LYS A 43 5.15 21.03 -6.85
CA LYS A 43 4.08 22.02 -6.85
C LYS A 43 3.50 22.25 -5.45
N ASP A 44 4.30 22.03 -4.41
CA ASP A 44 3.89 22.18 -3.00
C ASP A 44 2.71 21.28 -2.59
N GLY A 45 2.52 20.15 -3.29
CA GLY A 45 1.63 19.07 -2.89
C GLY A 45 2.36 17.97 -2.11
N VAL A 46 1.61 16.96 -1.69
CA VAL A 46 2.13 15.72 -1.09
C VAL A 46 1.54 14.49 -1.78
N VAL A 47 2.23 13.37 -1.64
CA VAL A 47 1.74 12.06 -2.06
C VAL A 47 1.21 11.33 -0.83
N HIS A 48 -0.10 11.37 -0.65
CA HIS A 48 -0.82 10.60 0.34
C HIS A 48 -0.75 9.11 0.00
N LEU A 49 -0.47 8.27 1.00
CA LEU A 49 -0.30 6.84 0.84
C LEU A 49 -1.36 6.10 1.66
N PHE A 50 -2.16 5.26 1.04
CA PHE A 50 -3.23 4.52 1.72
C PHE A 50 -3.23 3.04 1.36
N GLY A 51 -3.69 2.21 2.28
CA GLY A 51 -3.77 0.76 2.09
C GLY A 51 -4.31 0.09 3.33
N THR A 52 -5.19 -0.88 3.12
CA THR A 52 -5.83 -1.68 4.17
C THR A 52 -5.10 -3.01 4.33
N GLY A 53 -5.25 -3.66 5.48
CA GLY A 53 -4.64 -4.97 5.68
C GLY A 53 -3.09 -4.92 5.61
N HIS A 54 -2.52 -5.92 4.94
CA HIS A 54 -1.08 -5.97 4.64
C HIS A 54 -0.66 -4.98 3.55
N SER A 55 -1.61 -4.40 2.79
CA SER A 55 -1.30 -3.29 1.89
C SER A 55 -0.92 -2.00 2.65
N ARG A 56 -0.90 -2.02 3.99
CA ARG A 56 -0.19 -1.04 4.81
C ARG A 56 1.34 -1.07 4.64
N ILE A 57 1.94 -2.21 4.33
CA ILE A 57 3.40 -2.40 4.38
C ILE A 57 4.13 -1.41 3.43
N PRO A 58 3.70 -1.24 2.17
CA PRO A 58 4.31 -0.25 1.28
C PRO A 58 4.27 1.18 1.84
N ILE A 59 3.24 1.53 2.61
CA ILE A 59 3.11 2.86 3.22
C ILE A 59 4.24 3.09 4.22
N GLU A 60 4.48 2.10 5.08
CA GLU A 60 5.55 2.15 6.10
C GLU A 60 6.94 2.09 5.46
N GLU A 61 7.09 1.35 4.36
CA GLU A 61 8.32 1.28 3.59
C GLU A 61 8.66 2.63 2.92
N MET A 62 7.65 3.44 2.57
CA MET A 62 7.88 4.71 1.90
C MET A 62 8.22 5.85 2.86
N PHE A 63 7.48 6.01 3.96
CA PHE A 63 7.72 7.06 4.95
C PHE A 63 7.07 6.73 6.30
N PRO A 64 7.64 7.15 7.45
CA PRO A 64 9.00 7.64 7.62
C PRO A 64 10.00 6.49 7.77
N ARG A 65 11.08 6.49 6.96
CA ARG A 65 12.27 5.68 7.22
C ARG A 65 13.54 6.42 6.84
N TYR A 66 14.70 5.89 7.25
CA TYR A 66 15.97 6.44 6.80
C TYR A 66 16.09 6.35 5.28
N GLY A 67 16.42 7.48 4.65
CA GLY A 67 16.48 7.62 3.20
C GLY A 67 15.12 7.87 2.52
N SER A 68 14.02 8.02 3.27
CA SER A 68 12.75 8.50 2.71
C SER A 68 12.86 9.93 2.22
N TYR A 69 12.05 10.26 1.22
CA TYR A 69 11.89 11.62 0.73
C TYR A 69 10.75 12.33 1.46
N ALA A 70 11.00 13.56 1.91
CA ALA A 70 9.95 14.40 2.49
C ALA A 70 8.96 14.81 1.40
N GLY A 71 7.69 14.43 1.53
CA GLY A 71 6.66 14.64 0.51
C GLY A 71 5.72 13.44 0.35
N PHE A 72 6.13 12.25 0.79
CA PHE A 72 5.22 11.13 1.01
C PHE A 72 4.54 11.25 2.38
N ASN A 73 3.22 11.06 2.42
CA ASN A 73 2.40 11.25 3.60
C ASN A 73 1.57 9.98 3.92
N PRO A 74 1.98 9.17 4.91
CA PRO A 74 1.29 7.96 5.32
C PRO A 74 -0.11 8.19 5.91
N MET A 75 -1.14 7.62 5.30
CA MET A 75 -2.51 7.55 5.84
C MET A 75 -2.81 6.15 6.39
N GLY A 76 -2.25 5.82 7.55
CA GLY A 76 -2.49 4.53 8.22
C GLY A 76 -3.79 4.51 9.04
N GLU A 77 -4.85 3.88 8.52
CA GLU A 77 -6.11 3.71 9.25
C GLU A 77 -6.05 2.50 10.20
N LEU A 78 -5.92 2.75 11.51
CA LEU A 78 -5.68 1.70 12.51
C LEU A 78 -6.76 0.62 12.55
N SER A 79 -8.03 0.97 12.32
CA SER A 79 -9.12 -0.02 12.31
C SER A 79 -8.96 -1.08 11.22
N THR A 80 -8.22 -0.80 10.15
CA THR A 80 -7.99 -1.72 9.03
C THR A 80 -6.54 -2.19 8.90
N THR A 81 -5.62 -1.66 9.72
CA THR A 81 -4.17 -1.89 9.58
C THR A 81 -3.49 -2.38 10.86
N PHE A 82 -4.20 -2.40 12.00
CA PHE A 82 -3.65 -2.79 13.29
C PHE A 82 -3.91 -4.28 13.60
N HIS A 83 -3.06 -5.16 13.06
CA HIS A 83 -3.22 -6.62 13.12
C HIS A 83 -2.51 -7.31 14.30
N THR A 84 -2.52 -6.70 15.49
CA THR A 84 -1.87 -7.31 16.67
C THR A 84 -2.71 -8.41 17.31
N GLN A 85 -4.03 -8.43 17.08
CA GLN A 85 -4.96 -9.36 17.68
C GLN A 85 -5.61 -10.27 16.64
N VAL A 86 -5.67 -11.58 16.94
CA VAL A 86 -6.48 -12.52 16.16
C VAL A 86 -7.94 -12.47 16.62
N VAL A 87 -8.16 -12.36 17.94
CA VAL A 87 -9.45 -12.26 18.61
C VAL A 87 -9.44 -11.12 19.63
N GLY A 88 -10.60 -10.60 20.00
CA GLY A 88 -10.72 -9.45 20.91
C GLY A 88 -10.92 -8.13 20.18
N SER A 89 -10.51 -7.03 20.80
CA SER A 89 -10.63 -5.67 20.23
C SER A 89 -9.87 -5.57 18.91
N ASN A 90 -10.57 -5.20 17.84
CA ASN A 90 -10.05 -5.18 16.47
C ASN A 90 -9.46 -6.53 16.00
N GLY A 91 -10.07 -7.65 16.41
CA GLY A 91 -9.70 -8.97 15.90
C GLY A 91 -9.93 -9.10 14.39
N GLN A 92 -9.35 -10.12 13.76
CA GLN A 92 -9.26 -10.23 12.29
C GLN A 92 -10.63 -10.17 11.58
N ARG A 93 -11.69 -10.74 12.18
CA ARG A 93 -13.05 -10.68 11.60
C ARG A 93 -13.60 -9.26 11.55
N GLN A 94 -13.32 -8.45 12.58
CA GLN A 94 -13.72 -7.05 12.63
C GLN A 94 -12.94 -6.22 11.60
N ALA A 95 -11.62 -6.36 11.56
CA ALA A 95 -10.77 -5.64 10.59
C ALA A 95 -11.17 -5.94 9.13
N MET A 96 -11.40 -7.21 8.78
CA MET A 96 -11.86 -7.61 7.45
C MET A 96 -13.28 -7.14 7.13
N TYR A 97 -14.14 -7.01 8.14
CA TYR A 97 -15.48 -6.47 7.96
C TYR A 97 -15.41 -4.98 7.65
N ILE A 98 -14.66 -4.20 8.45
CA ILE A 98 -14.53 -2.74 8.31
C ILE A 98 -13.98 -2.37 6.93
N GLU A 99 -13.04 -3.15 6.38
CA GLU A 99 -12.49 -2.95 5.03
C GLU A 99 -13.55 -2.98 3.91
N ARG A 100 -14.71 -3.58 4.17
CA ARG A 100 -15.82 -3.76 3.20
C ARG A 100 -17.01 -2.86 3.49
N VAL A 101 -16.95 -2.02 4.53
CA VAL A 101 -18.03 -1.10 4.87
C VAL A 101 -18.01 0.07 3.91
N GLU A 102 -19.04 0.16 3.08
CA GLU A 102 -19.27 1.32 2.20
C GLU A 102 -19.47 2.60 3.03
N GLY A 103 -18.96 3.71 2.50
CA GLY A 103 -18.96 5.02 3.15
C GLY A 103 -17.86 5.20 4.21
N PHE A 104 -17.13 4.15 4.58
CA PHE A 104 -16.07 4.28 5.59
C PHE A 104 -14.88 5.10 5.08
N ALA A 105 -14.56 5.02 3.78
CA ALA A 105 -13.52 5.87 3.19
C ALA A 105 -13.82 7.37 3.38
N ALA A 106 -15.08 7.79 3.21
CA ALA A 106 -15.48 9.17 3.43
C ALA A 106 -15.26 9.64 4.87
N GLU A 107 -15.49 8.77 5.87
CA GLU A 107 -15.19 9.10 7.28
C GLU A 107 -13.68 9.20 7.53
N ILE A 108 -12.86 8.34 6.90
CA ILE A 108 -11.39 8.45 6.97
C ILE A 108 -10.96 9.81 6.40
N LEU A 109 -11.40 10.15 5.19
CA LEU A 109 -11.00 11.35 4.46
C LEU A 109 -11.33 12.67 5.20
N LYS A 110 -12.39 12.71 6.02
CA LYS A 110 -12.72 13.89 6.85
C LYS A 110 -11.62 14.26 7.85
N ASN A 111 -10.74 13.34 8.21
CA ASN A 111 -9.62 13.59 9.13
C ASN A 111 -8.41 14.23 8.43
N TRP A 112 -8.45 14.39 7.10
CA TRP A 112 -7.32 14.85 6.30
C TRP A 112 -7.66 16.14 5.56
N GLN A 113 -6.61 16.91 5.25
CA GLN A 113 -6.71 18.09 4.39
C GLN A 113 -6.01 17.78 3.07
N PHE A 114 -6.64 18.20 1.96
CA PHE A 114 -6.15 17.93 0.62
C PHE A 114 -5.87 19.24 -0.11
N ASN A 115 -4.74 19.27 -0.81
CA ASN A 115 -4.40 20.30 -1.78
C ASN A 115 -4.76 19.80 -3.20
N LYS A 116 -5.07 20.73 -4.10
CA LYS A 116 -5.31 20.45 -5.53
C LYS A 116 -4.12 19.78 -6.24
N ASN A 117 -2.91 19.92 -5.70
CA ASN A 117 -1.70 19.35 -6.26
C ASN A 117 -1.33 18.01 -5.61
N ASP A 118 -2.07 17.56 -4.58
CA ASP A 118 -1.80 16.29 -3.92
C ASP A 118 -2.12 15.11 -4.83
N ILE A 119 -1.47 13.98 -4.54
CA ILE A 119 -1.76 12.69 -5.15
C ILE A 119 -2.14 11.71 -4.03
N LEU A 120 -3.08 10.81 -4.32
CA LEU A 120 -3.34 9.65 -3.48
C LEU A 120 -2.86 8.39 -4.19
N MET A 121 -1.98 7.64 -3.54
CA MET A 121 -1.54 6.32 -3.96
C MET A 121 -2.19 5.26 -3.07
N VAL A 122 -3.07 4.46 -3.66
CA VAL A 122 -3.81 3.40 -2.95
C VAL A 122 -3.20 2.03 -3.27
N PHE A 123 -2.72 1.35 -2.23
CA PHE A 123 -2.26 -0.02 -2.31
C PHE A 123 -3.41 -0.99 -1.98
N SER A 124 -3.74 -1.88 -2.91
CA SER A 124 -4.67 -2.98 -2.67
C SER A 124 -4.30 -4.18 -3.55
N VAL A 125 -3.90 -5.30 -2.94
CA VAL A 125 -3.56 -6.52 -3.69
C VAL A 125 -4.78 -7.06 -4.45
N GLY A 126 -5.95 -6.98 -3.83
CA GLY A 126 -7.18 -7.50 -4.41
C GLY A 126 -7.94 -6.50 -5.28
N GLY A 127 -7.86 -5.21 -4.96
CA GLY A 127 -8.58 -4.13 -5.66
C GLY A 127 -10.10 -4.29 -5.69
N LYS A 128 -10.69 -4.95 -4.67
CA LYS A 128 -12.09 -5.40 -4.69
C LYS A 128 -12.92 -5.00 -3.46
N THR A 129 -12.28 -4.53 -2.40
CA THR A 129 -12.95 -4.16 -1.16
C THR A 129 -13.44 -2.71 -1.23
N ALA A 130 -14.52 -2.40 -0.52
CA ALA A 130 -15.19 -1.10 -0.62
C ALA A 130 -14.23 0.05 -0.29
N VAL A 131 -13.51 -0.04 0.83
CA VAL A 131 -12.66 1.05 1.31
C VAL A 131 -11.59 1.48 0.29
N PRO A 132 -10.68 0.62 -0.22
CA PRO A 132 -9.69 1.07 -1.20
C PRO A 132 -10.30 1.53 -2.54
N ILE A 133 -11.49 1.04 -2.91
CA ILE A 133 -12.20 1.52 -4.11
C ILE A 133 -12.75 2.93 -3.87
N GLU A 134 -13.40 3.18 -2.73
CA GLU A 134 -13.96 4.49 -2.39
C GLU A 134 -12.91 5.55 -2.06
N MET A 135 -11.70 5.14 -1.71
CA MET A 135 -10.56 6.05 -1.54
C MET A 135 -10.08 6.62 -2.88
N ALA A 136 -10.23 5.89 -3.99
CA ALA A 136 -9.75 6.25 -5.32
C ALA A 136 -10.76 7.10 -6.10
#